data_AF-A0A359M4C1-F1
#
_entry.id   AF-A0A359M4C1-F1
#
_cell.length_a   1.000
_cell.length_b   1.000
_cell.length_c   1.000
_cell.angle_alpha   90.00
_cell.angle_beta   90.00
_cell.angle_gamma   90.00
#
_symmetry.space_group_name_H-M   'P 1'
#
loop_
_entity.id
_entity.type
_entity.pdbx_description
1 polymer ?
#
loop_
_entity_poly.entity_id
_entity_poly.type
_entity_poly.pdbx_seq_one_letter_code
_entity_poly.pdbx_strand_id
1 'polypeptide(L)'
;GPGGPQQELKLVEKYDRDGNGWLDGEERKAARAEIASQPRRGPFGRGGRGGRPEFGPGGPPPGFGPGGPPPGFVPGGPPPGYGPGGPGSPGAEQPPAQPGRKLSPADVKTYGSEPLYDPKTLRTLFLEFENPEWEKELSDFYRTDVEVPARLTVDGKSYPNVGVHFRGASSYMMVPEGRKRSLNLSLDFINKKQRLGGYRTLNLLNSNGDPTFLRAVLFLEISRSYIPAPKANLVRVVINGESWGVYASLQQFNTDFVKEWFETTEGARWKVPGAPFGNGGLAYIGDDPAAYKRLYEIKSKDTEASWAALIKLCKTLQEIPPDKLEAALAPILDIDGTLRFLALDKALINNDGYWTRASDYSIY
;
A
#
# COMPACT_ATOMS: atom_id res chain seq x y z
N GLY A 1 2.17 -15.53 7.83
CA GLY A 1 1.20 -15.36 6.74
C GLY A 1 1.99 -15.04 5.48
N PRO A 2 1.82 -15.77 4.38
CA PRO A 2 2.72 -15.66 3.23
C PRO A 2 2.34 -14.42 2.43
N GLY A 3 3.17 -13.39 2.50
CA GLY A 3 2.98 -12.14 1.79
C GLY A 3 4.26 -11.33 1.77
N GLY A 4 5.38 -11.98 1.47
CA GLY A 4 6.57 -11.24 1.04
C GLY A 4 6.28 -10.50 -0.28
N PRO A 5 7.15 -9.55 -0.68
CA PRO A 5 6.99 -8.82 -1.94
C PRO A 5 6.95 -9.83 -3.09
N GLN A 6 5.75 -10.09 -3.60
CA GLN A 6 5.56 -10.98 -4.73
C GLN A 6 5.87 -10.16 -5.97
N GLN A 7 6.94 -10.53 -6.67
CA GLN A 7 7.44 -9.83 -7.83
C GLN A 7 6.31 -9.67 -8.86
N GLU A 8 6.06 -8.43 -9.29
CA GLU A 8 5.08 -8.15 -10.34
C GLU A 8 5.41 -8.93 -11.60
N LEU A 9 4.39 -9.52 -12.23
CA LEU A 9 4.54 -10.14 -13.53
C LEU A 9 4.72 -9.04 -14.58
N LYS A 10 5.88 -9.03 -15.25
CA LYS A 10 6.18 -8.08 -16.32
C LYS A 10 5.57 -8.58 -17.63
N LEU A 11 4.53 -7.90 -18.08
CA LEU A 11 3.76 -8.21 -19.28
C LEU A 11 3.87 -7.12 -20.35
N VAL A 12 4.12 -5.86 -19.97
CA VAL A 12 4.22 -4.76 -20.95
C VAL A 12 5.27 -5.08 -22.00
N GLU A 13 6.51 -5.38 -21.60
CA GLU A 13 7.62 -5.71 -22.53
C GLU A 13 7.31 -6.91 -23.46
N LYS A 14 6.43 -7.83 -23.04
CA LYS A 14 6.06 -9.01 -23.82
C LYS A 14 4.96 -8.74 -24.85
N TYR A 15 4.07 -7.80 -24.56
CA TYR A 15 2.84 -7.59 -25.31
C TYR A 15 2.75 -6.25 -26.04
N ASP A 16 3.64 -5.31 -25.72
CA ASP A 16 3.78 -4.02 -26.37
C ASP A 16 4.42 -4.22 -27.77
N ARG A 17 3.58 -4.31 -28.79
CA ARG A 17 3.97 -4.63 -30.17
C ARG A 17 4.46 -3.40 -30.91
N ASP A 18 3.95 -2.22 -30.56
CA ASP A 18 4.34 -0.96 -31.19
C ASP A 18 5.49 -0.24 -30.46
N GLY A 19 5.88 -0.73 -29.28
CA GLY A 19 7.02 -0.25 -28.50
C GLY A 19 6.77 1.09 -27.80
N ASN A 20 5.50 1.43 -27.55
CA ASN A 20 5.11 2.72 -26.99
C ASN A 20 5.18 2.78 -25.45
N GLY A 21 5.49 1.66 -24.79
CA GLY A 21 5.66 1.52 -23.35
C GLY A 21 4.35 1.30 -22.56
N TRP A 22 3.24 1.00 -23.23
CA TRP A 22 1.97 0.62 -22.61
C TRP A 22 1.22 -0.38 -23.49
N LEU A 23 0.16 -1.01 -22.97
CA LEU A 23 -0.63 -1.96 -23.74
C LEU A 23 -1.95 -1.33 -24.17
N ASP A 24 -2.23 -1.32 -25.47
CA ASP A 24 -3.52 -0.92 -26.02
C ASP A 24 -4.64 -1.96 -25.74
N GLY A 25 -5.85 -1.72 -26.24
CA GLY A 25 -6.99 -2.62 -25.99
C GLY A 25 -6.78 -4.06 -26.52
N GLU A 26 -6.17 -4.22 -27.69
CA GLU A 26 -5.93 -5.53 -28.30
C GLU A 26 -4.73 -6.24 -27.64
N GLU A 27 -3.69 -5.48 -27.29
CA GLU A 27 -2.54 -6.00 -26.57
C GLU A 27 -2.91 -6.44 -25.14
N ARG A 28 -3.71 -5.66 -24.42
CA ARG A 28 -4.24 -6.06 -23.11
C ARG A 28 -5.11 -7.31 -23.21
N LYS A 29 -5.92 -7.45 -24.26
CA LYS A 29 -6.70 -8.66 -24.50
C LYS A 29 -5.82 -9.89 -24.69
N ALA A 30 -4.72 -9.77 -25.44
CA ALA A 30 -3.74 -10.84 -25.59
C ALA A 30 -3.04 -11.18 -24.27
N ALA A 31 -2.61 -10.17 -23.50
CA ALA A 31 -1.98 -10.36 -22.19
C ALA A 31 -2.92 -11.08 -21.19
N ARG A 32 -4.21 -10.73 -21.19
CA ARG A 32 -5.23 -11.40 -20.36
C ARG A 32 -5.45 -12.86 -20.75
N ALA A 33 -5.35 -13.20 -22.02
CA ALA A 33 -5.48 -14.58 -22.48
C ALA A 33 -4.35 -15.47 -21.91
N GLU A 34 -3.13 -14.94 -21.79
CA GLU A 34 -2.04 -15.65 -21.09
C GLU A 34 -2.30 -15.77 -19.59
N ILE A 35 -2.71 -14.69 -18.93
CA ILE A 35 -3.03 -14.75 -17.48
C ILE A 35 -4.11 -15.81 -17.22
N ALA A 36 -5.10 -15.92 -18.10
CA ALA A 36 -6.17 -16.91 -18.01
C ALA A 36 -5.71 -18.36 -18.29
N SER A 37 -4.68 -18.55 -19.12
CA SER A 37 -4.15 -19.89 -19.45
C SER A 37 -3.16 -20.41 -18.41
N GLN A 38 -2.56 -19.53 -17.62
CA GLN A 38 -1.74 -19.93 -16.48
C GLN A 38 -2.63 -20.53 -15.37
N PRO A 39 -2.22 -21.64 -14.73
CA PRO A 39 -2.95 -22.18 -13.60
C PRO A 39 -3.01 -21.10 -12.52
N ARG A 40 -4.24 -20.63 -12.21
CA ARG A 40 -4.47 -19.64 -11.15
C ARG A 40 -3.78 -20.13 -9.88
N ARG A 41 -2.63 -19.52 -9.53
CA ARG A 41 -2.11 -19.57 -8.18
C ARG A 41 -3.15 -18.87 -7.33
N GLY A 42 -4.05 -19.67 -6.74
CA GLY A 42 -5.01 -19.14 -5.79
C GLY A 42 -4.30 -18.28 -4.74
N PRO A 43 -4.98 -17.33 -4.10
CA PRO A 43 -4.42 -16.53 -3.01
C PRO A 43 -3.85 -17.40 -1.88
N PHE A 44 -4.28 -18.66 -1.84
CA PHE A 44 -3.71 -19.74 -1.06
C PHE A 44 -3.23 -20.80 -2.05
N GLY A 45 -1.92 -21.05 -2.10
CA GLY A 45 -1.39 -22.27 -2.69
C GLY A 45 -2.08 -23.46 -2.04
N ARG A 46 -2.91 -24.17 -2.80
CA ARG A 46 -3.53 -25.42 -2.37
C ARG A 46 -2.43 -26.47 -2.27
N GLY A 47 -1.75 -26.51 -1.13
CA GLY A 47 -0.94 -27.66 -0.74
C GLY A 47 -1.83 -28.89 -0.81
N GLY A 48 -1.43 -29.85 -1.64
CA GLY A 48 -2.18 -31.07 -1.89
C GLY A 48 -2.48 -31.81 -0.58
N ARG A 49 -3.65 -32.47 -0.56
CA ARG A 49 -3.91 -33.60 0.34
C ARG A 49 -2.75 -34.60 0.17
N GLY A 50 -1.92 -34.75 1.18
CA GLY A 50 -0.88 -35.77 1.21
C GLY A 50 -0.23 -35.84 2.59
N GLY A 51 -0.53 -36.91 3.33
CA GLY A 51 0.26 -37.42 4.46
C GLY A 51 0.24 -36.61 5.75
N ARG A 52 -0.45 -37.11 6.77
CA ARG A 52 -0.12 -36.80 8.17
C ARG A 52 1.26 -37.39 8.47
N PRO A 53 2.26 -36.64 8.95
CA PRO A 53 3.37 -37.20 9.70
C PRO A 53 2.93 -37.35 11.16
N GLU A 54 2.88 -38.58 11.61
CA GLU A 54 2.69 -39.00 12.98
C GLU A 54 3.87 -38.48 13.83
N PHE A 55 3.62 -37.52 14.73
CA PHE A 55 4.59 -37.09 15.73
C PHE A 55 4.40 -37.95 16.99
N GLY A 56 5.38 -38.80 17.29
CA GLY A 56 5.46 -39.57 18.53
C GLY A 56 5.70 -38.70 19.77
N PRO A 57 5.45 -39.23 20.98
CA PRO A 57 5.44 -38.43 22.20
C PRO A 57 6.86 -38.24 22.75
N GLY A 58 7.43 -37.05 22.55
CA GLY A 58 8.64 -36.59 23.22
C GLY A 58 8.35 -35.31 24.01
N GLY A 59 8.24 -35.43 25.34
CA GLY A 59 8.00 -34.29 26.23
C GLY A 59 9.19 -33.33 26.32
N PRO A 60 8.97 -32.06 26.71
CA PRO A 60 10.04 -31.09 26.89
C PRO A 60 10.83 -31.33 28.19
N PRO A 61 12.11 -30.96 28.26
CA PRO A 61 12.94 -31.10 29.47
C PRO A 61 12.52 -30.10 30.57
N PRO A 62 12.74 -30.43 31.86
CA PRO A 62 12.22 -29.67 32.99
C PRO A 62 13.17 -28.55 33.43
N GLY A 63 12.61 -27.39 33.78
CA GLY A 63 13.32 -26.39 34.57
C GLY A 63 12.88 -24.96 34.29
N PHE A 64 11.74 -24.54 34.85
CA PHE A 64 11.55 -23.28 35.59
C PHE A 64 10.07 -23.25 36.04
N GLY A 65 9.87 -23.32 37.37
CA GLY A 65 8.56 -23.32 38.03
C GLY A 65 7.91 -21.92 38.11
N PRO A 66 6.73 -21.81 38.74
CA PRO A 66 5.57 -21.17 38.09
C PRO A 66 5.23 -19.79 38.67
N GLY A 67 5.00 -18.83 37.77
CA GLY A 67 4.15 -17.65 38.04
C GLY A 67 2.88 -17.80 37.19
N GLY A 68 1.80 -18.31 37.78
CA GLY A 68 0.51 -18.44 37.09
C GLY A 68 -0.09 -17.07 36.78
N PRO A 69 -0.80 -16.90 35.64
CA PRO A 69 -1.53 -15.68 35.35
C PRO A 69 -2.75 -15.55 36.29
N PRO A 70 -3.22 -14.32 36.57
CA PRO A 70 -4.37 -14.09 37.44
C PRO A 70 -5.67 -14.68 36.83
N PRO A 71 -6.70 -14.95 37.67
CA PRO A 71 -7.91 -15.62 37.23
C PRO A 71 -8.68 -14.75 36.22
N GLY A 72 -8.92 -15.27 35.02
CA GLY A 72 -9.70 -14.61 33.96
C GLY A 72 -9.06 -14.62 32.57
N PHE A 73 -7.81 -15.09 32.44
CA PHE A 73 -7.15 -15.20 31.14
C PHE A 73 -7.50 -16.54 30.47
N VAL A 74 -8.42 -16.52 29.50
CA VAL A 74 -8.67 -17.64 28.60
C VAL A 74 -7.72 -17.50 27.41
N PRO A 75 -6.73 -18.39 27.20
CA PRO A 75 -5.89 -18.31 26.01
C PRO A 75 -6.74 -18.73 24.80
N GLY A 76 -7.07 -17.77 23.92
CA GLY A 76 -7.74 -18.05 22.65
C GLY A 76 -8.94 -17.16 22.29
N GLY A 77 -9.33 -16.19 23.12
CA GLY A 77 -10.33 -15.19 22.75
C GLY A 77 -9.71 -14.00 22.01
N PRO A 78 -10.36 -13.42 20.98
CA PRO A 78 -9.92 -12.14 20.42
C PRO A 78 -9.99 -11.06 21.52
N PRO A 79 -9.10 -10.05 21.48
CA PRO A 79 -9.06 -9.00 22.50
C PRO A 79 -10.42 -8.27 22.58
N PRO A 80 -10.84 -7.85 23.79
CA PRO A 80 -12.13 -7.22 24.00
C PRO A 80 -12.15 -5.86 23.28
N GLY A 81 -12.96 -5.78 22.23
CA GLY A 81 -13.02 -4.64 21.31
C GLY A 81 -13.58 -5.01 19.94
N TYR A 82 -13.52 -6.29 19.57
CA TYR A 82 -14.34 -6.85 18.50
C TYR A 82 -15.74 -7.16 19.04
N GLY A 83 -16.62 -6.16 18.99
CA GLY A 83 -18.05 -6.40 19.16
C GLY A 83 -18.57 -7.39 18.10
N PRO A 84 -19.61 -8.18 18.41
CA PRO A 84 -20.23 -9.07 17.44
C PRO A 84 -20.88 -8.22 16.33
N GLY A 85 -20.19 -8.05 15.20
CA GLY A 85 -20.65 -7.21 14.08
C GLY A 85 -19.56 -6.54 13.23
N GLY A 86 -18.27 -6.74 13.51
CA GLY A 86 -17.20 -6.23 12.64
C GLY A 86 -17.22 -6.86 11.23
N PRO A 87 -16.96 -6.09 10.15
CA PRO A 87 -16.93 -6.63 8.80
C PRO A 87 -15.75 -7.59 8.66
N GLY A 88 -16.04 -8.89 8.74
CA GLY A 88 -15.01 -9.94 8.71
C GLY A 88 -15.35 -11.25 9.41
N SER A 89 -16.54 -11.43 10.00
CA SER A 89 -16.97 -12.75 10.46
C SER A 89 -16.95 -13.75 9.30
N PRO A 90 -16.12 -14.81 9.35
CA PRO A 90 -16.15 -15.87 8.35
C PRO A 90 -17.50 -16.59 8.45
N GLY A 91 -18.39 -16.35 7.49
CA GLY A 91 -19.68 -17.06 7.40
C GLY A 91 -20.94 -16.19 7.36
N ALA A 92 -20.86 -14.86 7.46
CA ALA A 92 -22.00 -14.01 7.14
C ALA A 92 -22.07 -13.80 5.62
N GLU A 93 -23.07 -14.39 4.96
CA GLU A 93 -23.38 -14.07 3.55
C GLU A 93 -23.63 -12.57 3.44
N GLN A 94 -22.72 -11.87 2.77
CA GLN A 94 -22.92 -10.45 2.51
C GLN A 94 -23.89 -10.29 1.35
N PRO A 95 -24.78 -9.28 1.36
CA PRO A 95 -25.72 -9.07 0.28
C PRO A 95 -24.98 -8.84 -1.06
N PRO A 96 -25.62 -9.16 -2.20
CA PRO A 96 -25.08 -8.86 -3.52
C PRO A 96 -24.65 -7.40 -3.60
N ALA A 97 -23.54 -7.14 -4.28
CA ALA A 97 -23.11 -5.78 -4.58
C ALA A 97 -24.22 -5.05 -5.34
N GLN A 98 -24.54 -3.84 -4.91
CA GLN A 98 -25.53 -2.99 -5.56
C GLN A 98 -24.82 -1.83 -6.24
N PRO A 99 -25.23 -1.46 -7.46
CA PRO A 99 -24.71 -0.28 -8.12
C PRO A 99 -24.84 0.97 -7.25
N GLY A 100 -23.80 1.79 -7.25
CA GLY A 100 -23.85 3.11 -6.64
C GLY A 100 -24.87 4.03 -7.33
N ARG A 101 -25.23 5.15 -6.67
CA ARG A 101 -26.04 6.17 -7.34
C ARG A 101 -25.34 6.68 -8.59
N LYS A 102 -26.11 6.96 -9.64
CA LYS A 102 -25.56 7.61 -10.84
C LYS A 102 -25.20 9.06 -10.55
N LEU A 103 -24.06 9.51 -11.06
CA LEU A 103 -23.57 10.88 -10.94
C LEU A 103 -22.85 11.29 -12.23
N SER A 104 -23.10 12.52 -12.67
CA SER A 104 -22.39 13.19 -13.75
C SER A 104 -21.58 14.38 -13.23
N PRO A 105 -20.64 14.93 -14.03
CA PRO A 105 -19.92 16.16 -13.66
C PRO A 105 -20.82 17.36 -13.34
N ALA A 106 -22.03 17.44 -13.91
CA ALA A 106 -22.97 18.52 -13.65
C ALA A 106 -23.62 18.43 -12.26
N ASP A 107 -23.63 17.24 -11.63
CA ASP A 107 -24.31 16.99 -10.35
C ASP A 107 -23.44 17.33 -9.12
N VAL A 108 -22.22 17.83 -9.33
CA VAL A 108 -21.23 17.98 -8.27
C VAL A 108 -20.61 19.36 -8.25
N LYS A 109 -20.22 19.82 -7.07
CA LYS A 109 -19.47 21.07 -6.91
C LYS A 109 -18.12 20.97 -7.64
N THR A 110 -17.82 22.00 -8.42
CA THR A 110 -16.52 22.22 -9.06
C THR A 110 -15.69 23.16 -8.19
N TYR A 111 -14.40 22.86 -8.03
CA TYR A 111 -13.44 23.63 -7.25
C TYR A 111 -12.32 24.14 -8.16
N GLY A 112 -11.96 25.42 -8.04
CA GLY A 112 -11.10 26.10 -9.03
C GLY A 112 -9.70 26.47 -8.54
N SER A 113 -9.53 26.78 -7.26
CA SER A 113 -8.29 27.40 -6.75
C SER A 113 -7.68 26.65 -5.58
N GLU A 114 -8.46 25.77 -4.95
CA GLU A 114 -8.08 25.03 -3.76
C GLU A 114 -6.98 24.00 -4.10
N PRO A 115 -5.95 23.82 -3.26
CA PRO A 115 -4.96 22.77 -3.45
C PRO A 115 -5.60 21.37 -3.58
N LEU A 116 -4.95 20.44 -4.29
CA LEU A 116 -5.48 19.08 -4.48
C LEU A 116 -5.77 18.37 -3.15
N TYR A 117 -4.90 18.57 -2.16
CA TYR A 117 -4.99 17.98 -0.83
C TYR A 117 -5.57 18.93 0.22
N ASP A 118 -6.35 19.93 -0.18
CA ASP A 118 -7.09 20.75 0.79
C ASP A 118 -8.07 19.86 1.59
N PRO A 119 -7.98 19.81 2.94
CA PRO A 119 -8.80 18.92 3.75
C PRO A 119 -10.28 19.34 3.81
N LYS A 120 -10.61 20.58 3.41
CA LYS A 120 -11.98 21.11 3.39
C LYS A 120 -12.69 20.91 2.05
N THR A 121 -11.98 20.37 1.07
CA THR A 121 -12.48 20.19 -0.29
C THR A 121 -12.75 18.71 -0.54
N LEU A 122 -13.99 18.39 -0.93
CA LEU A 122 -14.37 17.05 -1.41
C LEU A 122 -14.49 17.06 -2.94
N ARG A 123 -13.36 16.93 -3.64
CA ARG A 123 -13.34 16.83 -5.12
C ARG A 123 -13.95 15.51 -5.58
N THR A 124 -14.57 15.52 -6.76
CA THR A 124 -15.09 14.29 -7.39
C THR A 124 -14.25 13.94 -8.60
N LEU A 125 -13.72 12.71 -8.63
CA LEU A 125 -12.92 12.15 -9.70
C LEU A 125 -13.82 11.21 -10.52
N PHE A 126 -14.08 11.58 -11.76
CA PHE A 126 -14.84 10.77 -12.71
C PHE A 126 -13.87 9.98 -13.59
N LEU A 127 -13.85 8.66 -13.44
CA LEU A 127 -13.10 7.74 -14.28
C LEU A 127 -14.04 7.14 -15.32
N GLU A 128 -13.65 7.23 -16.57
CA GLU A 128 -14.37 6.65 -17.71
C GLU A 128 -13.44 5.65 -18.40
N PHE A 129 -13.79 4.36 -18.29
CA PHE A 129 -13.13 3.26 -18.98
C PHE A 129 -13.87 2.94 -20.27
N GLU A 130 -13.12 2.65 -21.33
CA GLU A 130 -13.69 2.21 -22.61
C GLU A 130 -14.28 0.80 -22.53
N ASN A 131 -13.62 -0.08 -21.76
CA ASN A 131 -14.07 -1.46 -21.57
C ASN A 131 -15.18 -1.51 -20.51
N PRO A 132 -16.39 -2.01 -20.82
CA PRO A 132 -17.46 -2.17 -19.82
C PRO A 132 -17.07 -3.18 -18.71
N GLU A 133 -16.18 -4.13 -19.01
CA GLU A 133 -15.64 -5.13 -18.07
C GLU A 133 -14.39 -4.61 -17.33
N TRP A 134 -14.30 -3.29 -17.10
CA TRP A 134 -13.14 -2.62 -16.52
C TRP A 134 -12.71 -3.22 -15.17
N GLU A 135 -13.66 -3.59 -14.30
CA GLU A 135 -13.34 -4.14 -12.98
C GLU A 135 -12.66 -5.50 -13.09
N LYS A 136 -13.15 -6.34 -14.00
CA LYS A 136 -12.52 -7.63 -14.30
C LYS A 136 -11.17 -7.44 -14.95
N GLU A 137 -11.02 -6.49 -15.87
CA GLU A 137 -9.74 -6.17 -16.51
C GLU A 137 -8.69 -5.71 -15.49
N LEU A 138 -9.04 -4.77 -14.60
CA LEU A 138 -8.17 -4.36 -13.49
C LEU A 138 -7.84 -5.54 -12.55
N SER A 139 -8.79 -6.44 -12.32
CA SER A 139 -8.57 -7.63 -11.48
C SER A 139 -7.64 -8.65 -12.13
N ASP A 140 -7.75 -8.86 -13.44
CA ASP A 140 -6.88 -9.76 -14.20
C ASP A 140 -5.42 -9.24 -14.19
N PHE A 141 -5.23 -7.91 -14.24
CA PHE A 141 -3.91 -7.27 -14.17
C PHE A 141 -3.42 -6.95 -12.75
N TYR A 142 -4.12 -7.39 -11.70
CA TYR A 142 -3.64 -7.19 -10.34
C TYR A 142 -2.30 -7.93 -10.13
N ARG A 143 -1.26 -7.18 -9.72
CA ARG A 143 0.15 -7.62 -9.58
C ARG A 143 0.88 -7.86 -10.90
N THR A 144 0.47 -7.16 -11.96
CA THR A 144 1.28 -7.00 -13.17
C THR A 144 1.74 -5.56 -13.29
N ASP A 145 2.60 -5.28 -14.26
CA ASP A 145 3.04 -3.93 -14.63
C ASP A 145 2.07 -3.22 -15.60
N VAL A 146 0.92 -3.81 -15.92
CA VAL A 146 -0.05 -3.27 -16.87
C VAL A 146 -1.02 -2.33 -16.14
N GLU A 147 -1.04 -1.07 -16.55
CA GLU A 147 -2.08 -0.12 -16.15
C GLU A 147 -3.20 -0.07 -17.19
N VAL A 148 -4.45 0.05 -16.73
CA VAL A 148 -5.61 0.19 -17.62
C VAL A 148 -5.90 1.67 -17.81
N PRO A 149 -5.85 2.20 -19.05
CA PRO A 149 -6.12 3.61 -19.30
C PRO A 149 -7.60 3.94 -19.08
N ALA A 150 -7.83 5.08 -18.44
CA ALA A 150 -9.14 5.71 -18.31
C ALA A 150 -9.02 7.20 -18.62
N ARG A 151 -10.14 7.81 -19.02
CA ARG A 151 -10.28 9.26 -19.00
C ARG A 151 -10.66 9.67 -17.58
N LEU A 152 -9.89 10.56 -16.98
CA LEU A 152 -10.23 11.18 -15.71
C LEU A 152 -10.81 12.57 -15.97
N THR A 153 -11.93 12.90 -15.35
CA THR A 153 -12.47 14.27 -15.30
C THR A 153 -12.53 14.73 -13.85
N VAL A 154 -11.97 15.90 -13.56
CA VAL A 154 -11.98 16.52 -12.23
C VAL A 154 -12.26 18.00 -12.41
N ASP A 155 -13.28 18.52 -11.73
CA ASP A 155 -13.62 19.95 -11.75
C ASP A 155 -13.79 20.52 -13.17
N GLY A 156 -14.48 19.77 -14.03
CA GLY A 156 -14.74 20.12 -15.43
C GLY A 156 -13.53 19.96 -16.37
N LYS A 157 -12.33 19.64 -15.84
CA LYS A 157 -11.14 19.40 -16.65
C LYS A 157 -10.94 17.93 -16.95
N SER A 158 -10.71 17.60 -18.22
CA SER A 158 -10.45 16.25 -18.67
C SER A 158 -8.95 15.95 -18.78
N TYR A 159 -8.59 14.73 -18.40
CA TYR A 159 -7.26 14.16 -18.38
C TYR A 159 -7.35 12.78 -19.08
N PRO A 160 -7.04 12.71 -20.38
CA PRO A 160 -7.08 11.43 -21.10
C PRO A 160 -5.95 10.52 -20.64
N ASN A 161 -6.14 9.22 -20.87
CA ASN A 161 -5.07 8.22 -20.80
C ASN A 161 -4.36 8.15 -19.42
N VAL A 162 -5.13 8.31 -18.35
CA VAL A 162 -4.67 8.12 -16.97
C VAL A 162 -4.60 6.63 -16.71
N GLY A 163 -3.45 6.14 -16.28
CA GLY A 163 -3.29 4.74 -15.89
C GLY A 163 -4.03 4.47 -14.58
N VAL A 164 -4.75 3.35 -14.53
CA VAL A 164 -5.47 2.89 -13.34
C VAL A 164 -5.08 1.45 -13.05
N HIS A 165 -4.81 1.15 -11.78
CA HIS A 165 -4.60 -0.22 -11.31
C HIS A 165 -5.18 -0.44 -9.92
N PHE A 166 -5.59 -1.67 -9.61
CA PHE A 166 -5.96 -2.05 -8.25
C PHE A 166 -4.74 -2.17 -7.36
N ARG A 167 -4.85 -1.67 -6.12
CA ARG A 167 -3.74 -1.66 -5.16
C ARG A 167 -4.13 -2.16 -3.79
N GLY A 168 -3.10 -2.42 -2.99
CA GLY A 168 -3.21 -2.93 -1.61
C GLY A 168 -3.20 -4.45 -1.59
N ALA A 169 -2.92 -5.02 -0.40
CA ALA A 169 -2.90 -6.48 -0.20
C ALA A 169 -4.21 -6.93 0.47
N SER A 170 -4.31 -6.81 1.79
CA SER A 170 -5.50 -7.22 2.55
C SER A 170 -6.77 -6.51 2.09
N SER A 171 -6.69 -5.20 1.81
CA SER A 171 -7.83 -4.41 1.32
C SER A 171 -8.35 -4.82 -0.05
N TYR A 172 -7.50 -5.46 -0.87
CA TYR A 172 -7.91 -6.06 -2.15
C TYR A 172 -8.51 -7.45 -1.90
N MET A 173 -7.83 -8.27 -1.09
CA MET A 173 -8.23 -9.66 -0.83
C MET A 173 -9.54 -9.80 -0.03
N MET A 174 -9.83 -8.86 0.86
CA MET A 174 -11.02 -8.87 1.71
C MET A 174 -12.24 -8.24 1.04
N VAL A 175 -12.06 -7.54 -0.09
CA VAL A 175 -13.13 -6.83 -0.77
C VAL A 175 -13.44 -7.54 -2.09
N PRO A 176 -14.61 -8.20 -2.21
CA PRO A 176 -15.00 -8.89 -3.44
C PRO A 176 -15.25 -7.91 -4.59
N GLU A 177 -15.38 -8.46 -5.79
CA GLU A 177 -15.78 -7.72 -6.99
C GLU A 177 -17.16 -7.06 -6.82
N GLY A 178 -17.39 -5.96 -7.52
CA GLY A 178 -18.57 -5.10 -7.39
C GLY A 178 -18.51 -4.19 -6.17
N ARG A 179 -17.38 -4.14 -5.46
CA ARG A 179 -17.23 -3.35 -4.23
C ARG A 179 -15.98 -2.52 -4.22
N LYS A 180 -16.03 -1.47 -3.41
CA LYS A 180 -15.01 -0.42 -3.30
C LYS A 180 -13.61 -0.97 -3.00
N ARG A 181 -12.82 -1.22 -4.03
CA ARG A 181 -11.38 -1.55 -3.96
C ARG A 181 -10.53 -0.29 -4.10
N SER A 182 -9.34 -0.33 -3.52
CA SER A 182 -8.36 0.77 -3.61
C SER A 182 -7.79 0.87 -5.02
N LEU A 183 -7.60 2.10 -5.49
CA LEU A 183 -7.09 2.41 -6.82
C LEU A 183 -5.77 3.18 -6.72
N ASN A 184 -4.89 2.97 -7.67
CA ASN A 184 -3.79 3.88 -7.98
C ASN A 184 -4.12 4.61 -9.27
N LEU A 185 -3.83 5.91 -9.34
CA LEU A 185 -3.91 6.68 -10.58
C LEU A 185 -2.53 7.18 -10.99
N SER A 186 -2.17 6.98 -12.25
CA SER A 186 -0.96 7.49 -12.89
C SER A 186 -1.34 8.50 -13.97
N LEU A 187 -1.32 9.79 -13.63
CA LEU A 187 -1.67 10.89 -14.54
C LEU A 187 -0.68 10.98 -15.69
N ASP A 188 0.59 10.70 -15.42
CA ASP A 188 1.68 10.70 -16.39
C ASP A 188 1.91 9.35 -17.08
N PHE A 189 0.91 8.46 -17.04
CA PHE A 189 0.99 7.12 -17.65
C PHE A 189 1.40 7.19 -19.12
N ILE A 190 0.54 7.76 -19.98
CA ILE A 190 0.85 7.98 -21.40
C ILE A 190 1.33 9.42 -21.61
N ASN A 191 0.60 10.39 -21.07
CA ASN A 191 0.92 11.82 -21.20
C ASN A 191 1.93 12.25 -20.12
N LYS A 192 3.23 12.11 -20.37
CA LYS A 192 4.31 12.29 -19.36
C LYS A 192 4.30 13.64 -18.60
N LYS A 193 3.75 14.70 -19.19
CA LYS A 193 3.63 16.04 -18.57
C LYS A 193 2.31 16.28 -17.84
N GLN A 194 1.35 15.36 -17.91
CA GLN A 194 0.02 15.51 -17.32
C GLN A 194 0.09 15.48 -15.79
N ARG A 195 -0.58 16.43 -15.15
CA ARG A 195 -0.59 16.61 -13.69
C ARG A 195 -1.98 17.01 -13.22
N LEU A 196 -2.40 16.49 -12.08
CA LEU A 196 -3.57 16.95 -11.34
C LEU A 196 -3.09 17.72 -10.11
N GLY A 197 -3.35 19.02 -10.05
CA GLY A 197 -2.90 19.88 -8.94
C GLY A 197 -1.40 19.82 -8.65
N GLY A 198 -0.57 19.60 -9.68
CA GLY A 198 0.89 19.44 -9.55
C GLY A 198 1.38 17.98 -9.37
N TYR A 199 0.48 17.03 -9.12
CA TYR A 199 0.82 15.64 -8.83
C TYR A 199 0.66 14.75 -10.05
N ARG A 200 1.57 13.78 -10.21
CA ARG A 200 1.54 12.80 -11.31
C ARG A 200 0.94 11.45 -10.91
N THR A 201 0.92 11.14 -9.62
CA THR A 201 0.32 9.89 -9.14
C THR A 201 -0.49 10.10 -7.87
N LEU A 202 -1.60 9.37 -7.72
CA LEU A 202 -2.47 9.41 -6.55
C LEU A 202 -2.75 8.00 -6.04
N ASN A 203 -2.89 7.90 -4.72
CA ASN A 203 -3.27 6.69 -4.02
C ASN A 203 -4.68 6.84 -3.46
N LEU A 204 -5.67 6.15 -4.03
CA LEU A 204 -7.06 6.19 -3.56
C LEU A 204 -7.36 4.96 -2.72
N LEU A 205 -7.37 5.12 -1.40
CA LEU A 205 -7.63 4.05 -0.44
C LEU A 205 -9.12 3.86 -0.20
N ASN A 206 -9.55 2.59 -0.21
CA ASN A 206 -10.94 2.24 0.07
C ASN A 206 -11.34 2.38 1.54
N SER A 207 -10.38 2.63 2.44
CA SER A 207 -10.58 2.71 3.90
C SER A 207 -11.15 1.40 4.49
N ASN A 208 -10.82 0.26 3.91
CA ASN A 208 -11.19 -1.04 4.46
C ASN A 208 -10.62 -1.19 5.89
N GLY A 209 -11.49 -1.44 6.86
CA GLY A 209 -11.13 -1.48 8.29
C GLY A 209 -11.18 -0.13 9.01
N ASP A 210 -11.45 0.97 8.30
CA ASP A 210 -11.63 2.30 8.87
C ASP A 210 -13.06 2.85 8.63
N PRO A 211 -14.01 2.61 9.55
CA PRO A 211 -15.38 3.16 9.45
C PRO A 211 -15.46 4.69 9.42
N THR A 212 -14.37 5.41 9.78
CA THR A 212 -14.37 6.87 9.82
C THR A 212 -13.89 7.50 8.51
N PHE A 213 -13.20 6.74 7.66
CA PHE A 213 -12.40 7.23 6.51
C PHE A 213 -11.28 8.21 6.86
N LEU A 214 -11.14 8.61 8.12
CA LEU A 214 -10.31 9.72 8.56
C LEU A 214 -9.01 9.29 9.23
N ARG A 215 -8.83 8.02 9.63
CA ARG A 215 -7.64 7.63 10.41
C ARG A 215 -6.35 7.92 9.66
N ALA A 216 -6.27 7.52 8.39
CA ALA A 216 -5.09 7.80 7.57
C ALA A 216 -4.91 9.30 7.30
N VAL A 217 -6.00 10.03 7.08
CA VAL A 217 -5.98 11.48 6.82
C VAL A 217 -5.46 12.23 8.04
N LEU A 218 -6.02 11.97 9.22
CA LEU A 218 -5.62 12.61 10.47
C LEU A 218 -4.21 12.20 10.89
N PHE A 219 -3.83 10.93 10.71
CA PHE A 219 -2.48 10.46 11.01
C PHE A 219 -1.44 11.27 10.23
N LEU A 220 -1.67 11.41 8.92
CA LEU A 220 -0.76 12.11 8.03
C LEU A 220 -0.77 13.63 8.28
N GLU A 221 -1.94 14.23 8.49
CA GLU A 221 -2.07 15.66 8.79
C GLU A 221 -1.32 16.04 10.08
N ILE A 222 -1.47 15.24 11.14
CA ILE A 222 -0.72 15.45 12.39
C ILE A 222 0.77 15.23 12.16
N SER A 223 1.16 14.14 11.49
CA SER A 223 2.56 13.79 11.25
C SER A 223 3.32 14.89 10.50
N ARG A 224 2.68 15.52 9.53
CA ARG A 224 3.26 16.62 8.72
C ARG A 224 3.68 17.84 9.53
N SER A 225 3.14 18.01 10.75
CA SER A 225 3.56 19.09 11.66
C SER A 225 4.92 18.81 12.33
N TYR A 226 5.43 17.58 12.23
CA TYR A 226 6.62 17.15 12.96
C TYR A 226 7.69 16.50 12.08
N ILE A 227 7.30 15.79 11.01
CA ILE A 227 8.19 15.08 10.10
C ILE A 227 7.71 15.17 8.64
N PRO A 228 8.59 14.94 7.66
CA PRO A 228 8.16 14.73 6.28
C PRO A 228 7.14 13.59 6.18
N ALA A 229 5.90 13.91 5.82
CA ALA A 229 4.82 12.94 5.70
C ALA A 229 3.92 13.24 4.49
N PRO A 230 3.38 12.21 3.80
CA PRO A 230 2.49 12.41 2.65
C PRO A 230 1.29 13.29 2.98
N LYS A 231 0.83 14.12 2.03
CA LYS A 231 -0.47 14.78 2.14
C LYS A 231 -1.62 13.78 1.98
N ALA A 232 -2.75 14.06 2.60
CA ALA A 232 -3.96 13.27 2.43
C ALA A 232 -5.22 14.11 2.58
N ASN A 233 -6.27 13.75 1.85
CA ASN A 233 -7.62 14.28 2.02
C ASN A 233 -8.67 13.24 1.60
N LEU A 234 -9.94 13.66 1.53
CA LEU A 234 -11.04 12.84 1.03
C LEU A 234 -11.41 13.27 -0.39
N VAL A 235 -11.67 12.27 -1.24
CA VAL A 235 -12.21 12.47 -2.59
C VAL A 235 -13.39 11.55 -2.81
N ARG A 236 -14.30 11.91 -3.70
CA ARG A 236 -15.34 11.00 -4.20
C ARG A 236 -14.93 10.43 -5.54
N VAL A 237 -15.12 9.13 -5.75
CA VAL A 237 -14.82 8.48 -7.03
C VAL A 237 -16.13 8.07 -7.70
N VAL A 238 -16.21 8.36 -8.99
CA VAL A 238 -17.29 7.93 -9.88
C VAL A 238 -16.65 7.17 -11.04
N ILE A 239 -17.12 5.96 -11.35
CA ILE A 239 -16.59 5.13 -12.44
C ILE A 239 -17.75 4.84 -13.40
N ASN A 240 -17.57 5.17 -14.69
CA ASN A 240 -18.58 4.98 -15.74
C ASN A 240 -19.98 5.49 -15.32
N GLY A 241 -20.02 6.71 -14.74
CA GLY A 241 -21.23 7.38 -14.30
C GLY A 241 -21.81 6.87 -12.96
N GLU A 242 -21.14 5.96 -12.27
CA GLU A 242 -21.61 5.37 -11.01
C GLU A 242 -20.74 5.76 -9.81
N SER A 243 -21.34 6.13 -8.68
CA SER A 243 -20.62 6.52 -7.47
C SER A 243 -20.05 5.32 -6.71
N TRP A 244 -18.72 5.21 -6.65
CA TRP A 244 -17.99 4.22 -5.84
C TRP A 244 -17.69 4.70 -4.41
N GLY A 245 -18.17 5.90 -4.07
CA GLY A 245 -18.12 6.45 -2.71
C GLY A 245 -16.88 7.31 -2.43
N VAL A 246 -16.63 7.56 -1.16
CA VAL A 246 -15.56 8.46 -0.68
C VAL A 246 -14.30 7.68 -0.38
N TYR A 247 -13.18 8.02 -1.01
CA TYR A 247 -11.86 7.43 -0.82
C TYR A 247 -10.96 8.37 -0.01
N ALA A 248 -10.06 7.81 0.79
CA ALA A 248 -8.92 8.56 1.29
C ALA A 248 -7.87 8.68 0.17
N SER A 249 -7.64 9.90 -0.31
CA SER A 249 -6.65 10.23 -1.32
C SER A 249 -5.34 10.58 -0.63
N LEU A 250 -4.27 9.86 -0.96
CA LEU A 250 -2.93 10.04 -0.39
C LEU A 250 -1.95 10.44 -1.48
N GLN A 251 -1.02 11.34 -1.14
CA GLN A 251 0.19 11.59 -1.92
C GLN A 251 1.06 10.33 -1.93
N GLN A 252 1.69 10.04 -3.05
CA GLN A 252 2.62 8.93 -3.13
C GLN A 252 4.00 9.30 -2.58
N PHE A 253 4.66 8.34 -1.93
CA PHE A 253 6.07 8.43 -1.58
C PHE A 253 6.95 8.21 -2.82
N ASN A 254 7.01 9.23 -3.67
CA ASN A 254 7.72 9.26 -4.95
C ASN A 254 8.73 10.42 -4.98
N THR A 255 9.36 10.67 -6.13
CA THR A 255 10.29 11.80 -6.30
C THR A 255 9.63 13.17 -6.14
N ASP A 256 8.32 13.30 -6.35
CA ASP A 256 7.60 14.56 -6.11
C ASP A 256 7.52 14.85 -4.60
N PHE A 257 7.31 13.80 -3.78
CA PHE A 257 7.41 13.91 -2.32
C PHE A 257 8.81 14.32 -1.88
N VAL A 258 9.86 13.69 -2.44
CA VAL A 258 11.25 14.04 -2.09
C VAL A 258 11.53 15.50 -2.45
N LYS A 259 11.11 15.93 -3.64
CA LYS A 259 11.29 17.30 -4.08
C LYS A 259 10.56 18.31 -3.19
N GLU A 260 9.36 17.97 -2.72
CA GLU A 260 8.57 18.84 -1.84
C GLU A 260 9.24 19.05 -0.47
N TRP A 261 9.85 18.01 0.10
CA TRP A 261 10.37 18.04 1.47
C TRP A 261 11.88 18.27 1.58
N PHE A 262 12.64 17.87 0.58
CA PHE A 262 14.12 17.85 0.62
C PHE A 262 14.74 18.61 -0.56
N GLU A 263 13.93 19.29 -1.38
CA GLU A 263 14.37 20.13 -2.51
C GLU A 263 15.26 19.41 -3.54
N THR A 264 15.17 18.07 -3.60
CA THR A 264 15.93 17.22 -4.51
C THR A 264 15.06 16.09 -5.08
N THR A 265 15.50 15.45 -6.15
CA THR A 265 14.90 14.21 -6.68
C THR A 265 15.80 12.98 -6.50
N GLU A 266 17.00 13.21 -5.97
CA GLU A 266 17.99 12.17 -5.73
C GLU A 266 17.73 11.44 -4.41
N GLY A 267 18.58 10.46 -4.10
CA GLY A 267 18.52 9.69 -2.85
C GLY A 267 17.80 8.35 -3.01
N ALA A 268 18.17 7.43 -2.14
CA ALA A 268 17.57 6.10 -2.11
C ALA A 268 16.24 6.17 -1.37
N ARG A 269 15.26 5.36 -1.79
CA ARG A 269 13.97 5.28 -1.10
C ARG A 269 13.61 3.84 -0.87
N TRP A 270 13.34 3.48 0.37
CA TRP A 270 12.83 2.16 0.71
C TRP A 270 11.44 2.27 1.31
N LYS A 271 10.64 1.25 1.03
CA LYS A 271 9.38 1.01 1.70
C LYS A 271 9.47 -0.31 2.43
N VAL A 272 9.05 -0.33 3.69
CA VAL A 272 8.79 -1.59 4.41
C VAL A 272 7.30 -1.87 4.30
N PRO A 273 6.87 -2.86 3.51
CA PRO A 273 5.45 -3.15 3.33
C PRO A 273 4.83 -3.65 4.64
N GLY A 274 3.60 -3.23 4.94
CA GLY A 274 2.82 -3.78 6.04
C GLY A 274 2.70 -5.31 5.93
N ALA A 275 3.08 -6.01 6.99
CA ALA A 275 3.07 -7.47 7.02
C ALA A 275 2.65 -7.98 8.41
N PRO A 276 1.75 -8.99 8.52
CA PRO A 276 1.32 -9.54 9.80
C PRO A 276 2.45 -10.11 10.69
N PHE A 277 3.58 -10.44 10.08
CA PHE A 277 4.80 -10.91 10.74
C PHE A 277 6.00 -10.13 10.18
N GLY A 278 5.84 -8.80 10.09
CA GLY A 278 6.89 -7.92 9.60
C GLY A 278 8.17 -8.07 10.43
N ASN A 279 9.30 -7.86 9.77
CA ASN A 279 10.62 -7.95 10.38
C ASN A 279 11.59 -6.91 9.80
N GLY A 280 11.05 -5.86 9.16
CA GLY A 280 11.84 -4.76 8.63
C GLY A 280 12.18 -3.76 9.72
N GLY A 281 12.68 -4.20 10.87
CA GLY A 281 12.86 -3.38 12.08
C GLY A 281 14.26 -2.81 12.20
N LEU A 282 14.94 -2.58 11.08
CA LEU A 282 16.35 -2.14 11.01
C LEU A 282 17.33 -3.05 11.76
N ALA A 283 16.97 -4.32 11.98
CA ALA A 283 17.88 -5.32 12.53
C ALA A 283 19.02 -5.60 11.55
N TYR A 284 20.25 -5.71 12.07
CA TYR A 284 21.38 -6.19 11.28
C TYR A 284 21.27 -7.69 11.06
N ILE A 285 21.13 -8.11 9.80
CA ILE A 285 20.92 -9.51 9.38
C ILE A 285 22.04 -10.02 8.47
N GLY A 286 23.25 -9.48 8.67
CA GLY A 286 24.44 -9.75 7.86
C GLY A 286 24.69 -8.69 6.78
N ASP A 287 25.76 -8.87 6.03
CA ASP A 287 26.23 -7.92 5.00
C ASP A 287 25.66 -8.22 3.58
N ASP A 288 24.87 -9.29 3.42
CA ASP A 288 24.27 -9.66 2.12
C ASP A 288 23.00 -8.84 1.80
N PRO A 289 23.00 -7.99 0.75
CA PRO A 289 21.82 -7.22 0.33
C PRO A 289 20.59 -8.07 0.02
N ALA A 290 20.76 -9.32 -0.42
CA ALA A 290 19.63 -10.20 -0.73
C ALA A 290 18.77 -10.49 0.51
N ALA A 291 19.36 -10.42 1.72
CA ALA A 291 18.61 -10.55 2.96
C ALA A 291 17.64 -9.37 3.20
N TYR A 292 18.10 -8.15 2.90
CA TYR A 292 17.32 -6.93 3.04
C TYR A 292 16.29 -6.78 1.93
N LYS A 293 16.60 -7.19 0.69
CA LYS A 293 15.64 -7.18 -0.44
C LYS A 293 14.36 -8.00 -0.19
N ARG A 294 14.37 -8.93 0.77
CA ARG A 294 13.18 -9.69 1.20
C ARG A 294 12.24 -8.89 2.11
N LEU A 295 12.76 -7.86 2.77
CA LEU A 295 12.07 -7.09 3.82
C LEU A 295 11.78 -5.64 3.39
N TYR A 296 12.66 -5.07 2.57
CA TYR A 296 12.60 -3.69 2.11
C TYR A 296 12.38 -3.68 0.59
N GLU A 297 11.45 -2.85 0.14
CA GLU A 297 11.18 -2.62 -1.27
C GLU A 297 11.84 -1.30 -1.69
N ILE A 298 12.81 -1.35 -2.61
CA ILE A 298 13.43 -0.14 -3.13
C ILE A 298 12.50 0.56 -4.14
N LYS A 299 12.28 1.86 -3.94
CA LYS A 299 11.40 2.74 -4.72
C LYS A 299 12.19 3.76 -5.56
N SER A 300 13.51 3.74 -5.45
CA SER A 300 14.49 4.45 -6.28
C SER A 300 15.22 3.46 -7.18
N LYS A 301 16.26 3.91 -7.89
CA LYS A 301 17.16 3.02 -8.63
C LYS A 301 17.76 1.98 -7.68
N ASP A 302 17.68 0.70 -8.04
CA ASP A 302 18.29 -0.40 -7.30
C ASP A 302 19.80 -0.39 -7.53
N THR A 303 20.58 0.07 -6.54
CA THR A 303 22.04 0.15 -6.60
C THR A 303 22.67 -0.46 -5.37
N GLU A 304 23.85 -1.06 -5.54
CA GLU A 304 24.64 -1.63 -4.44
C GLU A 304 24.91 -0.60 -3.33
N ALA A 305 25.24 0.64 -3.72
CA ALA A 305 25.48 1.74 -2.78
C ALA A 305 24.27 2.04 -1.89
N SER A 306 23.06 1.96 -2.43
CA SER A 306 21.83 2.14 -1.64
C SER A 306 21.76 1.07 -0.54
N TRP A 307 21.90 -0.21 -0.91
CA TRP A 307 21.81 -1.31 0.05
C TRP A 307 22.95 -1.27 1.07
N ALA A 308 24.16 -0.92 0.65
CA ALA A 308 25.29 -0.74 1.56
C ALA A 308 25.01 0.34 2.62
N ALA A 309 24.35 1.44 2.25
CA ALA A 309 23.95 2.48 3.20
C ALA A 309 22.93 1.97 4.23
N LEU A 310 21.90 1.25 3.80
CA LEU A 310 20.90 0.64 4.70
C LEU A 310 21.55 -0.39 5.64
N ILE A 311 22.43 -1.25 5.10
CA ILE A 311 23.16 -2.25 5.89
C ILE A 311 24.04 -1.57 6.93
N LYS A 312 24.77 -0.51 6.54
CA LYS A 312 25.60 0.27 7.44
C LYS A 312 24.77 0.86 8.59
N LEU A 313 23.59 1.39 8.32
CA LEU A 313 22.68 1.88 9.36
C LEU A 313 22.29 0.77 10.34
N CYS A 314 21.80 -0.37 9.84
CA CYS A 314 21.41 -1.51 10.67
C CYS A 314 22.58 -2.02 11.53
N LYS A 315 23.78 -2.14 10.93
CA LYS A 315 25.00 -2.57 11.62
C LYS A 315 25.42 -1.59 12.70
N THR A 316 25.35 -0.28 12.41
CA THR A 316 25.65 0.78 13.38
C THR A 316 24.72 0.72 14.59
N LEU A 317 23.41 0.55 14.36
CA LEU A 317 22.42 0.38 15.42
C LEU A 317 22.66 -0.86 16.31
N GLN A 318 23.20 -1.93 15.73
CA GLN A 318 23.39 -3.21 16.41
C GLN A 318 24.73 -3.33 17.15
N GLU A 319 25.82 -2.82 16.56
CA GLU A 319 27.19 -3.10 17.01
C GLU A 319 27.82 -1.95 17.79
N ILE A 320 27.39 -0.71 17.60
CA ILE A 320 27.95 0.44 18.32
C ILE A 320 27.38 0.51 19.74
N PRO A 321 28.23 0.61 20.78
CA PRO A 321 27.76 0.66 22.16
C PRO A 321 26.98 1.95 22.45
N PRO A 322 26.01 1.93 23.41
CA PRO A 322 25.11 3.05 23.64
C PRO A 322 25.77 4.41 23.92
N ASP A 323 26.94 4.42 24.58
CA ASP A 323 27.70 5.63 24.90
C ASP A 323 28.34 6.31 23.69
N LYS A 324 28.42 5.61 22.55
CA LYS A 324 28.99 6.12 21.27
C LYS A 324 27.98 6.13 20.13
N LEU A 325 26.79 5.57 20.37
CA LEU A 325 25.80 5.32 19.33
C LEU A 325 25.30 6.60 18.67
N GLU A 326 24.99 7.63 19.46
CA GLU A 326 24.49 8.91 18.95
C GLU A 326 25.48 9.54 17.97
N ALA A 327 26.76 9.63 18.35
CA ALA A 327 27.81 10.19 17.51
C ALA A 327 28.03 9.37 16.23
N ALA A 328 27.87 8.04 16.29
CA ALA A 328 28.01 7.15 15.13
C ALA A 328 26.78 7.23 14.19
N LEU A 329 25.58 7.49 14.71
CA LEU A 329 24.35 7.62 13.95
C LEU A 329 24.18 9.00 13.32
N ALA A 330 24.62 10.06 14.00
CA ALA A 330 24.46 11.45 13.54
C ALA A 330 24.83 11.70 12.05
N PRO A 331 25.90 11.11 11.47
CA PRO A 331 26.21 11.31 10.06
C PRO A 331 25.39 10.47 9.07
N ILE A 332 24.59 9.50 9.52
CA ILE A 332 23.88 8.53 8.67
C ILE A 332 22.37 8.42 8.94
N LEU A 333 21.87 9.10 9.97
CA LEU A 333 20.48 9.06 10.38
C LEU A 333 20.05 10.42 10.92
N ASP A 334 18.91 10.93 10.46
CA ASP A 334 18.20 12.02 11.14
C ASP A 334 17.60 11.47 12.45
N ILE A 335 18.37 11.59 13.53
CA ILE A 335 18.00 11.07 14.86
C ILE A 335 16.73 11.76 15.35
N ASP A 336 16.64 13.09 15.23
CA ASP A 336 15.47 13.86 15.68
C ASP A 336 14.21 13.48 14.89
N GLY A 337 14.31 13.39 13.57
CA GLY A 337 13.23 12.93 12.71
C GLY A 337 12.79 11.50 13.06
N THR A 338 13.74 10.61 13.33
CA THR A 338 13.47 9.23 13.74
C THR A 338 12.76 9.15 15.09
N LEU A 339 13.19 9.92 16.08
CA LEU A 339 12.55 9.96 17.40
C LEU A 339 11.13 10.54 17.31
N ARG A 340 10.92 11.58 16.49
CA ARG A 340 9.58 12.13 16.22
C ARG A 340 8.69 11.11 15.50
N PHE A 341 9.22 10.38 14.53
CA PHE A 341 8.51 9.28 13.87
C PHE A 341 8.07 8.22 14.89
N LEU A 342 8.96 7.76 15.76
CA LEU A 342 8.63 6.78 16.81
C LEU A 342 7.60 7.31 17.80
N ALA A 343 7.66 8.59 18.15
CA ALA A 343 6.68 9.24 19.02
C ALA A 343 5.30 9.28 18.36
N LEU A 344 5.21 9.63 17.08
CA LEU A 344 3.96 9.64 16.30
C LEU A 344 3.38 8.23 16.12
N ASP A 345 4.21 7.25 15.74
CA ASP A 345 3.81 5.84 15.55
C ASP A 345 3.15 5.27 16.82
N LYS A 346 3.72 5.60 17.99
CA LYS A 346 3.17 5.26 19.30
C LYS A 346 1.92 6.05 19.66
N ALA A 347 1.97 7.38 19.57
CA ALA A 347 0.89 8.27 20.02
C ALA A 347 -0.39 8.07 19.20
N LEU A 348 -0.25 7.78 17.91
CA LEU A 348 -1.36 7.59 16.97
C LEU A 348 -1.72 6.10 16.77
N ILE A 349 -1.06 5.20 17.49
CA ILE A 349 -1.35 3.75 17.55
C ILE A 349 -1.39 3.14 16.14
N ASN A 350 -0.27 3.25 15.42
CA ASN A 350 -0.13 2.54 14.16
C ASN A 350 0.03 1.03 14.41
N ASN A 351 -1.07 0.28 14.25
CA ASN A 351 -1.11 -1.15 14.57
C ASN A 351 -0.26 -2.02 13.62
N ASP A 352 0.11 -1.50 12.45
CA ASP A 352 1.01 -2.16 11.49
C ASP A 352 2.41 -1.50 11.42
N GLY A 353 2.63 -0.47 12.25
CA GLY A 353 3.79 0.39 12.21
C GLY A 353 5.09 -0.25 12.69
N TYR A 354 6.11 0.60 12.79
CA TYR A 354 7.44 0.18 13.19
C TYR A 354 7.41 -0.47 14.57
N TRP A 355 6.71 0.13 15.54
CA TRP A 355 6.70 -0.35 16.92
C TRP A 355 5.99 -1.70 17.10
N THR A 356 4.93 -1.96 16.34
CA THR A 356 4.09 -3.14 16.54
C THR A 356 4.52 -4.33 15.70
N ARG A 357 4.94 -4.09 14.46
CA ARG A 357 5.22 -5.15 13.47
C ARG A 357 6.49 -4.94 12.68
N ALA A 358 7.28 -3.90 12.98
CA ALA A 358 8.46 -3.57 12.19
C ALA A 358 8.11 -3.44 10.68
N SER A 359 6.98 -2.79 10.38
CA SER A 359 6.46 -2.64 9.03
C SER A 359 5.73 -1.31 8.81
N ASP A 360 5.21 -1.12 7.59
CA ASP A 360 4.39 0.02 7.17
C ASP A 360 5.00 1.41 7.41
N TYR A 361 6.29 1.54 7.06
CA TYR A 361 6.99 2.81 7.07
C TYR A 361 7.89 2.92 5.83
N SER A 362 8.45 4.11 5.62
CA SER A 362 9.37 4.38 4.51
C SER A 362 10.65 5.03 5.02
N ILE A 363 11.74 4.82 4.29
CA ILE A 363 13.06 5.36 4.56
C ILE A 363 13.48 6.14 3.32
N TYR A 364 14.04 7.32 3.52
CA TYR A 364 14.69 8.13 2.50
C TYR A 364 16.15 8.34 2.89
#